data_AF-A0A519Z896-F1
#
_entry.id   AF-A0A519Z896-F1
#
_cell.length_a   1.000
_cell.length_b   1.000
_cell.length_c   1.000
_cell.angle_alpha   90.00
_cell.angle_beta   90.00
_cell.angle_gamma   90.00
#
_symmetry.space_group_name_H-M   'P 1'
#
loop_
_entity.id
_entity.type
_entity.pdbx_description
1 polymer ?
#
loop_
_entity_poly.entity_id
_entity_poly.type
_entity_poly.pdbx_seq_one_letter_code
_entity_poly.pdbx_strand_id
1 'polypeptide(L)'
;FIISNCQQASDILQLIELFLWNGWSKDALTIDFVPLFETVNDLKGAADIMDTLYSNPFYKTHLASRGNKQDIMLGYSDSTKDGGYLMANWSIFNGKTSLSAIAKKHNIQLAFFDGRGGPPARGGGKTHRFYASMGKEIANKNMQLTVQGQTISSQYGSVESAEFNIEQLINAGISSGLKEKHNVLLDPENKSLLDEMAEDAYKAFVDLREHPLFVSYLEKLSPLKLLSQANISSRPVKRNGGGEMKLEDLRAISFVTAWSMLKQNVPGFEEPSFVHTHESGEQVVSIRTNPAKFNIASSHFDVEEKVQWSSCGYYLKQRPSFTTDPLFHAGCYYVQEASSMFLEQALKQSVDLTTPIKVLDLCAAPGGKSTHIQSLISADSLLVSNEVIKARAGILKQNIVKWGGSNVIVTNNDPQHFSRLEGFFDVIVVDAPCSGSGLFRRDDA
;
A
#
# COMPACT_ATOMS: atom_id res chain seq x y z
N PHE A 1 -28.51 -1.29 6.65
CA PHE A 1 -28.59 -1.92 5.34
C PHE A 1 -27.91 -1.01 4.34
N ILE A 2 -26.86 -1.50 3.66
CA ILE A 2 -26.09 -0.71 2.69
C ILE A 2 -26.69 -0.92 1.31
N ILE A 3 -26.94 0.17 0.59
CA ILE A 3 -27.46 0.15 -0.79
C ILE A 3 -26.32 0.49 -1.74
N SER A 4 -25.70 -0.54 -2.33
CA SER A 4 -24.71 -0.37 -3.40
C SER A 4 -25.32 0.27 -4.65
N ASN A 5 -24.49 1.01 -5.40
CA ASN A 5 -24.87 1.70 -6.63
C ASN A 5 -26.11 2.61 -6.46
N CYS A 6 -26.13 3.40 -5.39
CA CYS A 6 -27.22 4.35 -5.12
C CYS A 6 -27.05 5.59 -6.01
N GLN A 7 -28.02 5.86 -6.88
CA GLN A 7 -27.96 6.92 -7.89
C GLN A 7 -29.11 7.93 -7.76
N GLN A 8 -30.17 7.59 -7.04
CA GLN A 8 -31.34 8.44 -6.85
C GLN A 8 -32.03 8.20 -5.50
N ALA A 9 -32.76 9.21 -5.00
CA ALA A 9 -33.44 9.11 -3.71
C ALA A 9 -34.47 7.96 -3.66
N SER A 10 -35.06 7.61 -4.80
CA SER A 10 -36.02 6.49 -4.87
C SER A 10 -35.37 5.14 -4.62
N ASP A 11 -34.06 4.95 -4.84
CA ASP A 11 -33.39 3.67 -4.57
C ASP A 11 -33.51 3.30 -3.09
N ILE A 12 -33.43 4.31 -2.22
CA ILE A 12 -33.57 4.18 -0.77
C ILE A 12 -35.05 3.98 -0.38
N LEU A 13 -35.95 4.78 -0.98
CA LEU A 13 -37.38 4.70 -0.68
C LEU A 13 -37.99 3.36 -1.12
N GLN A 14 -37.62 2.84 -2.30
CA GLN A 14 -38.08 1.53 -2.78
C GLN A 14 -37.61 0.41 -1.85
N LEU A 15 -36.36 0.46 -1.37
CA LEU A 15 -35.90 -0.52 -0.38
C LEU A 15 -36.71 -0.43 0.92
N ILE A 16 -37.05 0.77 1.40
CA ILE A 16 -37.92 0.92 2.56
C ILE A 16 -39.29 0.32 2.31
N GLU A 17 -39.89 0.55 1.13
CA GLU A 17 -41.17 -0.08 0.76
C GLU A 17 -41.09 -1.61 0.81
N LEU A 18 -39.99 -2.20 0.33
CA LEU A 18 -39.78 -3.65 0.46
C LEU A 18 -39.77 -4.11 1.92
N PHE A 19 -39.14 -3.38 2.84
CA PHE A 19 -39.21 -3.70 4.26
C PHE A 19 -40.66 -3.63 4.77
N LEU A 20 -41.40 -2.57 4.42
CA LEU A 20 -42.79 -2.41 4.84
C LEU A 20 -43.71 -3.52 4.29
N TRP A 21 -43.50 -3.95 3.05
CA TRP A 21 -44.25 -5.07 2.45
C TRP A 21 -43.90 -6.43 3.07
N ASN A 22 -42.74 -6.54 3.72
CA ASN A 22 -42.29 -7.77 4.40
C ASN A 22 -42.57 -7.74 5.92
N GLY A 23 -43.60 -7.01 6.35
CA GLY A 23 -44.14 -7.08 7.70
C GLY A 23 -43.60 -6.03 8.69
N TRP A 24 -42.75 -5.11 8.24
CA TRP A 24 -42.37 -3.96 9.06
C TRP A 24 -43.49 -2.91 9.06
N SER A 25 -43.82 -2.36 10.22
CA SER A 25 -44.65 -1.15 10.31
C SER A 25 -43.77 0.09 10.28
N LYS A 26 -44.35 1.24 9.90
CA LYS A 26 -43.64 2.53 9.85
C LYS A 26 -43.04 2.89 11.22
N ASP A 27 -43.77 2.65 12.30
CA ASP A 27 -43.34 3.00 13.66
C ASP A 27 -42.30 2.02 14.23
N ALA A 28 -42.25 0.78 13.71
CA ALA A 28 -41.29 -0.24 14.14
C ALA A 28 -40.03 -0.29 13.26
N LEU A 29 -39.96 0.46 12.16
CA LEU A 29 -38.83 0.41 11.23
C LEU A 29 -37.57 1.06 11.83
N THR A 30 -36.71 0.24 12.42
CA THR A 30 -35.49 0.69 13.10
C THR A 30 -34.23 0.59 12.22
N ILE A 31 -34.37 0.22 10.94
CA ILE A 31 -33.23 -0.04 10.06
C ILE A 31 -32.54 1.26 9.60
N ASP A 32 -31.20 1.25 9.64
CA ASP A 32 -30.35 2.24 8.99
C ASP A 32 -30.32 1.98 7.50
N PHE A 33 -30.71 2.95 6.67
CA PHE A 33 -30.57 2.84 5.21
C PHE A 33 -29.38 3.67 4.77
N VAL A 34 -28.27 2.99 4.45
CA VAL A 34 -26.96 3.58 4.20
C VAL A 34 -26.70 3.59 2.69
N PRO A 35 -26.90 4.72 1.99
CA PRO A 35 -26.54 4.80 0.58
C PRO A 35 -25.03 4.68 0.41
N LEU A 36 -24.60 3.92 -0.60
CA LEU A 36 -23.21 3.81 -1.03
C LEU A 36 -23.04 4.49 -2.39
N PHE A 37 -22.28 5.59 -2.41
CA PHE A 37 -21.88 6.29 -3.62
C PHE A 37 -20.51 5.77 -4.09
N GLU A 38 -20.45 5.21 -5.29
CA GLU A 38 -19.30 4.41 -5.76
C GLU A 38 -18.53 5.06 -6.90
N THR A 39 -19.17 5.85 -7.77
CA THR A 39 -18.50 6.48 -8.92
C THR A 39 -18.21 7.97 -8.70
N VAL A 40 -17.36 8.55 -9.54
CA VAL A 40 -17.08 10.00 -9.53
C VAL A 40 -18.36 10.81 -9.78
N ASN A 41 -19.21 10.34 -10.70
CA ASN A 41 -20.47 10.99 -11.02
C ASN A 41 -21.48 10.88 -9.88
N ASP A 42 -21.58 9.71 -9.22
CA ASP A 42 -22.47 9.53 -8.07
C ASP A 42 -22.12 10.51 -6.94
N LEU A 43 -20.82 10.66 -6.65
CA LEU A 43 -20.33 11.57 -5.60
C LEU A 43 -20.67 13.04 -5.89
N LYS A 44 -20.68 13.43 -7.17
CA LYS A 44 -21.05 14.79 -7.60
C LYS A 44 -22.53 15.10 -7.34
N GLY A 45 -23.42 14.12 -7.55
CA GLY A 45 -24.87 14.23 -7.32
C GLY A 45 -25.35 13.86 -5.91
N ALA A 46 -24.47 13.29 -5.08
CA ALA A 46 -24.82 12.73 -3.77
C ALA A 46 -25.53 13.74 -2.84
N ALA A 47 -25.08 14.99 -2.82
CA ALA A 47 -25.67 16.03 -1.97
C ALA A 47 -27.13 16.34 -2.34
N ASP A 48 -27.44 16.41 -3.63
CA ASP A 48 -28.79 16.71 -4.12
C ASP A 48 -29.75 15.54 -3.90
N ILE A 49 -29.25 14.30 -4.07
CA ILE A 49 -29.97 13.08 -3.75
C ILE A 49 -30.38 13.08 -2.26
N MET A 50 -29.44 13.40 -1.37
CA MET A 50 -29.71 13.44 0.05
C MET A 50 -30.57 14.64 0.46
N ASP A 51 -30.43 15.81 -0.18
CA ASP A 51 -31.30 16.98 0.07
C ASP A 51 -32.76 16.66 -0.28
N THR A 52 -32.98 15.96 -1.39
CA THR A 52 -34.29 15.44 -1.81
C THR A 52 -34.86 14.48 -0.78
N LEU A 53 -34.03 13.55 -0.31
CA LEU A 53 -34.43 12.52 0.65
C LEU A 53 -34.73 13.11 2.04
N TYR A 54 -33.91 14.03 2.54
CA TYR A 54 -34.15 14.71 3.82
C TYR A 54 -35.38 15.63 3.79
N SER A 55 -35.75 16.11 2.61
CA SER A 55 -36.97 16.89 2.40
C SER A 55 -38.23 16.02 2.31
N ASN A 56 -38.10 14.71 2.10
CA ASN A 56 -39.23 13.79 2.04
C ASN A 56 -39.86 13.61 3.44
N PRO A 57 -41.17 13.88 3.62
CA PRO A 57 -41.82 13.82 4.95
C PRO A 57 -41.72 12.46 5.64
N PHE A 58 -41.82 11.37 4.87
CA PHE A 58 -41.74 10.02 5.40
C PHE A 58 -40.31 9.74 5.88
N TYR A 59 -39.30 10.03 5.06
CA TYR A 59 -37.91 9.77 5.44
C TYR A 59 -37.45 10.65 6.60
N LYS A 60 -37.88 11.91 6.64
CA LYS A 60 -37.62 12.82 7.77
C LYS A 60 -38.20 12.27 9.09
N THR A 61 -39.40 11.69 9.05
CA THR A 61 -40.02 11.06 10.22
C THR A 61 -39.23 9.82 10.67
N HIS A 62 -38.79 9.00 9.71
CA HIS A 62 -37.92 7.84 9.96
C HIS A 62 -36.58 8.24 10.60
N LEU A 63 -35.95 9.31 10.12
CA LEU A 63 -34.71 9.82 10.72
C LEU A 63 -34.96 10.37 12.13
N ALA A 64 -36.05 11.10 12.34
CA ALA A 64 -36.39 11.67 13.65
C ALA A 64 -36.59 10.59 14.72
N SER A 65 -37.27 9.48 14.39
CA SER A 65 -37.45 8.34 15.33
C SER A 65 -36.12 7.66 15.71
N ARG A 66 -35.09 7.85 14.89
CA ARG A 66 -33.73 7.32 15.08
C ARG A 66 -32.72 8.37 15.54
N GLY A 67 -33.19 9.50 16.06
CA GLY A 67 -32.34 10.55 16.62
C GLY A 67 -31.63 11.42 15.58
N ASN A 68 -32.23 11.58 14.38
CA ASN A 68 -31.72 12.36 13.26
C ASN A 68 -30.30 11.96 12.83
N LYS A 69 -30.00 10.66 12.81
CA LYS A 69 -28.71 10.13 12.38
C LYS A 69 -28.79 9.54 10.97
N GLN A 70 -27.81 9.86 10.14
CA GLN A 70 -27.62 9.25 8.83
C GLN A 70 -26.18 8.78 8.68
N ASP A 71 -26.02 7.52 8.29
CA ASP A 71 -24.73 7.00 7.82
C ASP A 71 -24.72 7.00 6.28
N ILE A 72 -23.61 7.42 5.67
CA ILE A 72 -23.41 7.37 4.20
C ILE A 72 -22.10 6.66 3.93
N MET A 73 -22.13 5.64 3.07
CA MET A 73 -20.94 4.91 2.68
C MET A 73 -20.32 5.49 1.41
N LEU A 74 -18.98 5.58 1.36
CA LEU A 74 -18.24 6.09 0.21
C LEU A 74 -17.30 5.01 -0.34
N GLY A 75 -17.41 4.73 -1.63
CA GLY A 75 -16.72 3.63 -2.31
C GLY A 75 -15.34 4.02 -2.87
N TYR A 76 -14.30 4.02 -2.04
CA TYR A 76 -12.94 4.44 -2.46
C TYR A 76 -12.36 3.59 -3.61
N SER A 77 -12.46 2.26 -3.51
CA SER A 77 -11.91 1.36 -4.52
C SER A 77 -12.65 1.45 -5.84
N ASP A 78 -13.98 1.53 -5.81
CA ASP A 78 -14.80 1.65 -7.01
C ASP A 78 -14.62 3.04 -7.66
N SER A 79 -14.54 4.11 -6.88
CA SER A 79 -14.24 5.46 -7.42
C SER A 79 -12.85 5.52 -8.03
N THR A 80 -11.87 4.84 -7.43
CA THR A 80 -10.50 4.77 -7.98
C THR A 80 -10.45 3.96 -9.28
N LYS A 81 -11.23 2.87 -9.37
CA LYS A 81 -11.40 2.10 -10.61
C LYS A 81 -12.06 2.94 -11.70
N ASP A 82 -12.99 3.81 -11.30
CA ASP A 82 -13.74 4.68 -12.21
C ASP A 82 -12.91 5.88 -12.71
N GLY A 83 -12.35 6.68 -11.81
CA GLY A 83 -11.69 7.95 -12.18
C GLY A 83 -10.20 8.04 -11.91
N GLY A 84 -9.55 6.97 -11.47
CA GLY A 84 -8.15 7.03 -11.04
C GLY A 84 -7.99 7.70 -9.67
N TYR A 85 -6.79 7.57 -9.09
CA TYR A 85 -6.58 7.84 -7.67
C TYR A 85 -6.84 9.31 -7.27
N LEU A 86 -6.30 10.26 -8.03
CA LEU A 86 -6.40 11.68 -7.69
C LEU A 86 -7.85 12.17 -7.80
N MET A 87 -8.50 11.96 -8.95
CA MET A 87 -9.89 12.36 -9.16
C MET A 87 -10.84 11.69 -8.16
N ALA A 88 -10.65 10.40 -7.87
CA ALA A 88 -11.47 9.69 -6.90
C ALA A 88 -11.37 10.30 -5.50
N ASN A 89 -10.16 10.51 -4.98
CA ASN A 89 -9.98 11.07 -3.64
C ASN A 89 -10.45 12.52 -3.56
N TRP A 90 -10.24 13.30 -4.62
CA TRP A 90 -10.73 14.67 -4.71
C TRP A 90 -12.26 14.75 -4.76
N SER A 91 -12.90 13.89 -5.55
CA SER A 91 -14.36 13.76 -5.62
C SER A 91 -14.96 13.32 -4.29
N ILE A 92 -14.29 12.41 -3.57
CA ILE A 92 -14.69 11.99 -2.22
C ILE A 92 -14.59 13.16 -1.23
N PHE A 93 -13.50 13.93 -1.28
CA PHE A 93 -13.35 15.12 -0.42
C PHE A 93 -14.46 16.15 -0.67
N ASN A 94 -14.72 16.48 -1.94
CA ASN A 94 -15.78 17.39 -2.34
C ASN A 94 -17.17 16.85 -1.95
N GLY A 95 -17.43 15.56 -2.18
CA GLY A 95 -18.67 14.89 -1.78
C GLY A 95 -18.88 14.89 -0.27
N LYS A 96 -17.83 14.62 0.53
CA LYS A 96 -17.91 14.71 2.00
C LYS A 96 -18.25 16.12 2.46
N THR A 97 -17.65 17.13 1.83
CA THR A 97 -17.88 18.54 2.16
C THR A 97 -19.33 18.94 1.85
N SER A 98 -19.83 18.62 0.66
CA SER A 98 -21.20 18.96 0.23
C SER A 98 -22.25 18.20 1.05
N LEU A 99 -22.06 16.89 1.27
CA LEU A 99 -22.95 16.08 2.11
C LEU A 99 -23.00 16.57 3.55
N SER A 100 -21.85 16.99 4.12
CA SER A 100 -21.79 17.56 5.46
C SER A 100 -22.58 18.86 5.55
N ALA A 101 -22.49 19.71 4.53
CA ALA A 101 -23.26 20.96 4.45
C ALA A 101 -24.77 20.71 4.36
N ILE A 102 -25.21 19.75 3.53
CA ILE A 102 -26.63 19.38 3.40
C ILE A 102 -27.18 18.73 4.67
N ALA A 103 -26.43 17.81 5.29
CA ALA A 103 -26.83 17.23 6.56
C ALA A 103 -26.99 18.32 7.64
N LYS A 104 -26.06 19.28 7.71
CA LYS A 104 -26.16 20.43 8.63
C LYS A 104 -27.39 21.30 8.35
N LYS A 105 -27.71 21.58 7.08
CA LYS A 105 -28.91 22.33 6.65
C LYS A 105 -30.20 21.67 7.18
N HIS A 106 -30.24 20.34 7.23
CA HIS A 106 -31.41 19.57 7.71
C HIS A 106 -31.34 19.12 9.17
N ASN A 107 -30.33 19.57 9.92
CA ASN A 107 -30.08 19.16 11.32
C ASN A 107 -29.94 17.63 11.48
N ILE A 108 -29.24 17.00 10.53
CA ILE A 108 -28.91 15.57 10.55
C ILE A 108 -27.48 15.36 11.07
N GLN A 109 -27.33 14.46 12.04
CA GLN A 109 -26.04 13.96 12.49
C GLN A 109 -25.51 12.95 11.47
N LEU A 110 -24.61 13.42 10.61
CA LEU A 110 -23.98 12.61 9.58
C LEU A 110 -22.76 11.84 10.12
N ALA A 111 -22.64 10.58 9.71
CA ALA A 111 -21.41 9.81 9.80
C ALA A 111 -21.03 9.26 8.42
N PHE A 112 -19.73 9.26 8.12
CA PHE A 112 -19.21 8.63 6.91
C PHE A 112 -18.73 7.22 7.23
N PHE A 113 -19.23 6.26 6.45
CA PHE A 113 -18.69 4.92 6.38
C PHE A 113 -17.70 4.83 5.21
N ASP A 114 -16.42 4.95 5.54
CA ASP A 114 -15.37 4.89 4.54
C ASP A 114 -15.08 3.44 4.15
N GLY A 115 -15.38 3.07 2.90
CA GLY A 115 -14.93 1.82 2.26
C GLY A 115 -13.41 1.78 2.01
N ARG A 116 -12.64 2.52 2.80
CA ARG A 116 -11.22 2.79 2.68
C ARG A 116 -10.40 1.78 3.47
N GLY A 117 -9.30 1.32 2.88
CA GLY A 117 -8.26 0.54 3.54
C GLY A 117 -7.19 0.09 2.54
N GLY A 118 -6.07 -0.44 3.03
CA GLY A 118 -5.04 -1.03 2.17
C GLY A 118 -4.31 -0.02 1.26
N PRO A 119 -3.75 -0.46 0.11
CA PRO A 119 -2.83 0.33 -0.71
C PRO A 119 -3.54 1.46 -1.49
N PRO A 120 -2.79 2.46 -2.00
CA PRO A 120 -3.33 3.53 -2.85
C PRO A 120 -4.18 3.04 -4.03
N ALA A 121 -3.82 1.90 -4.65
CA ALA A 121 -4.59 1.30 -5.75
C ALA A 121 -6.05 0.96 -5.38
N ARG A 122 -6.39 0.87 -4.09
CA ARG A 122 -7.76 0.67 -3.58
C ARG A 122 -8.41 1.96 -3.08
N GLY A 123 -7.84 3.12 -3.42
CA GLY A 123 -8.19 4.42 -2.85
C GLY A 123 -7.73 4.58 -1.39
N GLY A 124 -6.87 3.68 -0.92
CA GLY A 124 -6.37 3.64 0.45
C GLY A 124 -5.17 4.56 0.71
N GLY A 125 -4.45 4.28 1.79
CA GLY A 125 -3.33 5.07 2.30
C GLY A 125 -3.18 4.94 3.81
N LYS A 126 -2.37 5.80 4.44
CA LYS A 126 -2.20 5.79 5.91
C LYS A 126 -3.48 6.29 6.60
N THR A 127 -4.21 5.39 7.28
CA THR A 127 -5.51 5.66 7.90
C THR A 127 -5.47 6.76 8.96
N HIS A 128 -4.45 6.75 9.84
CA HIS A 128 -4.25 7.80 10.85
C HIS A 128 -4.20 9.20 10.22
N ARG A 129 -3.31 9.40 9.24
CA ARG A 129 -3.13 10.72 8.58
C ARG A 129 -4.40 11.19 7.90
N PHE A 130 -5.14 10.27 7.30
CA PHE A 130 -6.41 10.58 6.65
C PHE A 130 -7.44 11.17 7.63
N TYR A 131 -7.73 10.48 8.74
CA TYR A 131 -8.66 10.99 9.73
C TYR A 131 -8.12 12.22 10.46
N ALA A 132 -6.81 12.29 10.70
CA ALA A 132 -6.17 13.45 11.31
C ALA A 132 -6.17 14.70 10.41
N SER A 133 -6.32 14.54 9.09
CA SER A 133 -6.37 15.64 8.11
C SER A 133 -7.76 16.22 7.89
N MET A 134 -8.81 15.63 8.46
CA MET A 134 -10.18 16.10 8.27
C MET A 134 -10.38 17.46 8.95
N GLY A 135 -10.77 18.46 8.15
CA GLY A 135 -11.16 19.78 8.62
C GLY A 135 -12.60 19.86 9.13
N LYS A 136 -12.98 21.03 9.64
CA LYS A 136 -14.32 21.31 10.22
C LYS A 136 -15.47 21.28 9.22
N GLU A 137 -15.16 21.34 7.93
CA GLU A 137 -16.09 21.28 6.81
C GLU A 137 -16.64 19.88 6.55
N ILE A 138 -16.00 18.84 7.12
CA ILE A 138 -16.41 17.45 7.00
C ILE A 138 -16.90 16.94 8.36
N ALA A 139 -18.04 16.24 8.37
CA ALA A 139 -18.55 15.57 9.55
C ALA A 139 -17.56 14.49 10.05
N ASN A 140 -17.06 14.66 11.29
CA ASN A 140 -15.98 13.85 11.86
C ASN A 140 -16.26 13.33 13.28
N LYS A 141 -17.51 13.43 13.78
CA LYS A 141 -17.87 12.99 15.14
C LYS A 141 -17.90 11.47 15.31
N ASN A 142 -18.12 10.74 14.22
CA ASN A 142 -18.17 9.29 14.19
C ASN A 142 -17.29 8.79 13.04
N MET A 143 -16.39 7.85 13.33
CA MET A 143 -15.54 7.20 12.33
C MET A 143 -16.04 5.78 12.09
N GLN A 144 -16.41 5.48 10.86
CA GLN A 144 -16.70 4.12 10.42
C GLN A 144 -15.77 3.80 9.23
N LEU A 145 -15.05 2.69 9.30
CA LEU A 145 -14.11 2.27 8.27
C LEU A 145 -14.20 0.78 8.00
N THR A 146 -13.93 0.39 6.75
CA THR A 146 -13.76 -1.02 6.38
C THR A 146 -12.32 -1.47 6.64
N VAL A 147 -12.11 -2.39 7.58
CA VAL A 147 -10.82 -3.09 7.68
C VAL A 147 -10.74 -4.14 6.58
N GLN A 148 -9.78 -4.01 5.67
CA GLN A 148 -9.64 -4.96 4.56
C GLN A 148 -9.08 -6.29 5.04
N GLY A 149 -9.65 -7.40 4.53
CA GLY A 149 -9.22 -8.76 4.90
C GLY A 149 -7.71 -8.98 4.77
N GLN A 150 -7.09 -8.49 3.69
CA GLN A 150 -5.65 -8.59 3.44
C GLN A 150 -4.78 -7.88 4.50
N THR A 151 -5.34 -6.95 5.27
CA THR A 151 -4.62 -6.19 6.30
C THR A 151 -4.93 -6.67 7.72
N ILE A 152 -5.90 -7.55 7.92
CA ILE A 152 -6.33 -7.98 9.26
C ILE A 152 -5.16 -8.59 10.04
N SER A 153 -4.42 -9.53 9.46
CA SER A 153 -3.31 -10.20 10.15
C SER A 153 -2.19 -9.24 10.54
N SER A 154 -1.86 -8.27 9.68
CA SER A 154 -0.78 -7.30 9.95
C SER A 154 -1.17 -6.17 10.88
N GLN A 155 -2.46 -5.79 10.94
CA GLN A 155 -2.94 -4.69 11.77
C GLN A 155 -3.54 -5.15 13.10
N TYR A 156 -4.18 -6.32 13.12
CA TYR A 156 -4.97 -6.82 14.25
C TYR A 156 -4.67 -8.29 14.59
N GLY A 157 -3.58 -8.86 14.07
CA GLY A 157 -3.20 -10.26 14.32
C GLY A 157 -2.58 -10.52 15.70
N SER A 158 -2.13 -9.48 16.40
CA SER A 158 -1.67 -9.55 17.80
C SER A 158 -2.38 -8.48 18.64
N VAL A 159 -2.44 -8.69 19.96
CA VAL A 159 -3.05 -7.73 20.89
C VAL A 159 -2.35 -6.38 20.82
N GLU A 160 -1.01 -6.38 20.79
CA GLU A 160 -0.19 -5.16 20.74
C GLU A 160 -0.40 -4.40 19.42
N SER A 161 -0.50 -5.13 18.30
CA SER A 161 -0.75 -4.52 16.99
C SER A 161 -2.16 -3.95 16.92
N ALA A 162 -3.16 -4.68 17.44
CA ALA A 162 -4.54 -4.22 17.50
C ALA A 162 -4.67 -2.98 18.39
N GLU A 163 -4.08 -2.99 19.58
CA GLU A 163 -4.02 -1.86 20.51
C GLU A 163 -3.43 -0.64 19.82
N PHE A 164 -2.22 -0.77 19.25
CA PHE A 164 -1.57 0.33 18.52
C PHE A 164 -2.45 0.89 17.39
N ASN A 165 -3.08 0.04 16.57
CA ASN A 165 -3.90 0.52 15.46
C ASN A 165 -5.20 1.20 15.94
N ILE A 166 -5.82 0.71 17.02
CA ILE A 166 -7.00 1.34 17.63
C ILE A 166 -6.62 2.68 18.25
N GLU A 167 -5.52 2.74 19.01
CA GLU A 167 -4.98 3.97 19.58
C GLU A 167 -4.72 5.02 18.50
N GLN A 168 -4.16 4.61 17.36
CA GLN A 168 -3.92 5.51 16.24
C GLN A 168 -5.23 6.07 15.66
N LEU A 169 -6.31 5.29 15.57
CA LEU A 169 -7.60 5.80 15.12
C LEU A 169 -8.18 6.82 16.12
N ILE A 170 -8.15 6.49 17.42
CA ILE A 170 -8.62 7.39 18.48
C ILE A 170 -7.80 8.69 18.47
N ASN A 171 -6.47 8.57 18.38
CA ASN A 171 -5.55 9.70 18.30
C ASN A 171 -5.84 10.58 17.08
N ALA A 172 -6.16 10.00 15.92
CA ALA A 172 -6.50 10.75 14.73
C ALA A 172 -7.77 11.59 14.91
N GLY A 173 -8.82 11.01 15.50
CA GLY A 173 -10.06 11.72 15.82
C GLY A 173 -9.85 12.85 16.83
N ILE A 174 -9.12 12.58 17.93
CA ILE A 174 -8.77 13.60 18.93
C ILE A 174 -7.90 14.70 18.31
N SER A 175 -6.90 14.33 17.51
CA SER A 175 -5.99 15.28 16.87
C SER A 175 -6.70 16.20 15.89
N SER A 176 -7.62 15.66 15.08
CA SER A 176 -8.48 16.45 14.19
C SER A 176 -9.34 17.45 14.99
N GLY A 177 -9.88 17.03 16.14
CA GLY A 177 -10.69 17.91 17.01
C GLY A 177 -9.90 18.94 17.82
N LEU A 178 -8.67 18.63 18.27
CA LEU A 178 -7.85 19.53 19.10
C LEU A 178 -7.01 20.51 18.27
N LYS A 179 -6.55 20.10 17.09
CA LYS A 179 -5.71 20.93 16.21
C LYS A 179 -6.57 21.84 15.31
N GLU A 180 -7.54 22.55 15.88
CA GLU A 180 -8.29 23.60 15.16
C GLU A 180 -7.39 24.76 14.64
N LYS A 181 -6.10 24.78 15.00
CA LYS A 181 -5.08 25.76 14.56
C LYS A 181 -4.30 25.38 13.28
N HIS A 182 -4.57 24.23 12.65
CA HIS A 182 -4.11 23.93 11.28
C HIS A 182 -5.28 23.72 10.31
N ASN A 183 -6.33 24.52 10.48
CA ASN A 183 -7.29 24.81 9.41
C ASN A 183 -6.65 25.73 8.37
N VAL A 184 -5.60 25.27 7.67
CA VAL A 184 -5.47 25.72 6.28
C VAL A 184 -6.54 24.93 5.53
N LEU A 185 -7.79 25.39 5.67
CA LEU A 185 -8.81 25.04 4.69
C LEU A 185 -8.17 25.31 3.34
N LEU A 186 -8.29 24.36 2.41
CA LEU A 186 -7.84 24.58 1.03
C LEU A 186 -8.42 25.92 0.57
N ASP A 187 -7.55 26.91 0.45
CA ASP A 187 -7.95 28.22 -0.03
C ASP A 187 -8.46 28.09 -1.48
N PRO A 188 -9.22 29.07 -1.98
CA PRO A 188 -9.80 28.98 -3.30
C PRO A 188 -8.77 28.71 -4.41
N GLU A 189 -7.54 29.20 -4.26
CA GLU A 189 -6.46 29.02 -5.24
C GLU A 189 -5.97 27.56 -5.27
N ASN A 190 -5.63 26.99 -4.10
CA ASN A 190 -5.23 25.60 -3.98
C ASN A 190 -6.38 24.63 -4.33
N LYS A 191 -7.62 25.01 -4.05
CA LYS A 191 -8.80 24.25 -4.47
C LYS A 191 -8.92 24.23 -6.00
N SER A 192 -8.77 25.37 -6.66
CA SER A 192 -8.78 25.46 -8.13
C SER A 192 -7.66 24.62 -8.74
N LEU A 193 -6.46 24.69 -8.17
CA LEU A 193 -5.33 23.87 -8.62
C LEU A 193 -5.62 22.37 -8.50
N LEU A 194 -6.22 21.93 -7.39
CA LEU A 194 -6.61 20.53 -7.23
C LEU A 194 -7.74 20.12 -8.16
N ASP A 195 -8.69 21.01 -8.45
CA ASP A 195 -9.74 20.79 -9.47
C ASP A 195 -9.10 20.55 -10.85
N GLU A 196 -8.15 21.38 -11.26
CA GLU A 196 -7.42 21.24 -12.53
C GLU A 196 -6.59 19.94 -12.58
N MET A 197 -5.78 19.68 -11.54
CA MET A 197 -4.97 18.46 -11.47
C MET A 197 -5.83 17.19 -11.48
N ALA A 198 -6.96 17.20 -10.79
CA ALA A 198 -7.88 16.07 -10.74
C ALA A 198 -8.53 15.81 -12.10
N GLU A 199 -8.93 16.86 -12.82
CA GLU A 199 -9.51 16.77 -14.15
C GLU A 199 -8.49 16.26 -15.19
N ASP A 200 -7.26 16.75 -15.15
CA ASP A 200 -6.19 16.28 -16.05
C ASP A 200 -5.82 14.81 -15.77
N ALA A 201 -5.71 14.44 -14.49
CA ALA A 201 -5.48 13.05 -14.10
C ALA A 201 -6.65 12.13 -14.50
N TYR A 202 -7.89 12.62 -14.42
CA TYR A 202 -9.08 11.90 -14.84
C TYR A 202 -9.06 11.63 -16.34
N LYS A 203 -8.82 12.64 -17.16
CA LYS A 203 -8.70 12.49 -18.63
C LYS A 203 -7.62 11.48 -19.01
N ALA A 204 -6.41 11.62 -18.46
CA ALA A 204 -5.32 10.69 -18.74
C ALA A 204 -5.66 9.24 -18.34
N PHE A 205 -6.37 9.06 -17.21
CA PHE A 205 -6.82 7.74 -16.78
C PHE A 205 -7.92 7.17 -17.68
N VAL A 206 -8.90 7.98 -18.07
CA VAL A 206 -9.98 7.59 -18.98
C VAL A 206 -9.44 7.24 -20.36
N ASP A 207 -8.54 8.05 -20.92
CA ASP A 207 -7.89 7.77 -22.22
C ASP A 207 -7.17 6.42 -22.21
N LEU A 208 -6.43 6.12 -21.13
CA LEU A 208 -5.80 4.81 -20.95
C LEU A 208 -6.85 3.68 -20.88
N ARG A 209 -7.92 3.92 -20.12
CA ARG A 209 -9.00 2.95 -19.86
C ARG A 209 -9.82 2.61 -21.10
N GLU A 210 -10.06 3.60 -21.95
CA GLU A 210 -10.81 3.51 -23.20
C GLU A 210 -9.95 3.05 -24.38
N HIS A 211 -8.62 2.97 -24.19
CA HIS A 211 -7.71 2.49 -25.22
C HIS A 211 -8.13 1.08 -25.70
N PRO A 212 -8.25 0.82 -27.02
CA PRO A 212 -8.80 -0.45 -27.55
C PRO A 212 -8.07 -1.71 -27.06
N LEU A 213 -6.78 -1.59 -26.74
CA LEU A 213 -5.96 -2.70 -26.23
C LEU A 213 -6.05 -2.90 -24.72
N PHE A 214 -6.64 -1.99 -23.95
CA PHE A 214 -6.57 -1.97 -22.48
C PHE A 214 -7.06 -3.28 -21.85
N VAL A 215 -8.28 -3.70 -22.22
CA VAL A 215 -8.86 -4.95 -21.71
C VAL A 215 -8.04 -6.15 -22.16
N SER A 216 -7.70 -6.23 -23.46
CA SER A 216 -6.94 -7.37 -23.98
C SER A 216 -5.56 -7.51 -23.33
N TYR A 217 -4.95 -6.37 -23.01
CA TYR A 217 -3.66 -6.29 -22.33
C TYR A 217 -3.77 -6.85 -20.92
N LEU A 218 -4.76 -6.36 -20.15
CA LEU A 218 -5.00 -6.84 -18.79
C LEU A 218 -5.35 -8.34 -18.79
N GLU A 219 -6.16 -8.80 -19.74
CA GLU A 219 -6.52 -10.21 -19.87
C GLU A 219 -5.36 -11.13 -20.22
N LYS A 220 -4.42 -10.67 -21.06
CA LYS A 220 -3.31 -11.49 -21.56
C LYS A 220 -2.09 -11.42 -20.66
N LEU A 221 -1.76 -10.24 -20.14
CA LEU A 221 -0.49 -10.04 -19.43
C LEU A 221 -0.62 -10.10 -17.92
N SER A 222 -1.85 -10.02 -17.38
CA SER A 222 -2.08 -10.12 -15.94
C SER A 222 -2.69 -11.48 -15.56
N PRO A 223 -2.62 -11.86 -14.28
CA PRO A 223 -3.26 -13.10 -13.80
C PRO A 223 -4.79 -13.02 -13.74
N LEU A 224 -5.43 -12.01 -14.34
CA LEU A 224 -6.88 -11.80 -14.27
C LEU A 224 -7.70 -13.03 -14.69
N LYS A 225 -7.28 -13.76 -15.73
CA LYS A 225 -7.93 -15.02 -16.15
C LYS A 225 -7.76 -16.11 -15.09
N LEU A 226 -6.56 -16.26 -14.55
CA LEU A 226 -6.26 -17.25 -13.50
C LEU A 226 -7.02 -16.96 -12.20
N LEU A 227 -7.16 -15.68 -11.81
CA LEU A 227 -7.95 -15.27 -10.65
C LEU A 227 -9.42 -15.70 -10.74
N SER A 228 -9.97 -15.82 -11.95
CA SER A 228 -11.35 -16.29 -12.17
C SER A 228 -11.52 -17.80 -12.03
N GLN A 229 -10.42 -18.56 -12.17
CA GLN A 229 -10.39 -20.02 -12.10
C GLN A 229 -9.91 -20.51 -10.72
N ALA A 230 -9.15 -19.69 -10.00
CA ALA A 230 -8.63 -20.01 -8.69
C ALA A 230 -9.71 -19.96 -7.61
N ASN A 231 -9.71 -20.93 -6.70
CA ASN A 231 -10.67 -21.03 -5.60
C ASN A 231 -10.31 -20.13 -4.40
N ILE A 232 -10.01 -18.85 -4.68
CA ILE A 232 -9.51 -17.88 -3.70
C ILE A 232 -10.62 -16.91 -3.24
N SER A 233 -11.68 -16.76 -4.04
CA SER A 233 -12.78 -15.84 -3.78
C SER A 233 -14.11 -16.58 -3.69
N SER A 234 -14.90 -16.31 -2.64
CA SER A 234 -16.28 -16.80 -2.52
C SER A 234 -17.25 -16.14 -3.48
N ARG A 235 -16.81 -15.07 -4.18
CA ARG A 235 -17.60 -14.30 -5.14
C ARG A 235 -17.02 -14.44 -6.55
N PRO A 236 -17.86 -14.51 -7.59
CA PRO A 236 -17.39 -14.53 -8.98
C PRO A 236 -16.66 -13.22 -9.32
N VAL A 237 -15.60 -13.34 -10.14
CA VAL A 237 -14.75 -12.20 -10.57
C VAL A 237 -15.51 -11.17 -11.41
N LYS A 238 -16.60 -11.57 -12.08
CA LYS A 238 -17.47 -10.73 -12.90
C LYS A 238 -18.91 -10.70 -12.36
N ARG A 239 -19.67 -9.67 -12.73
CA ARG A 239 -21.11 -9.56 -12.40
C ARG A 239 -21.99 -10.38 -13.37
N ASN A 240 -21.66 -10.43 -14.66
CA ASN A 240 -22.39 -11.17 -15.70
C ASN A 240 -21.50 -12.25 -16.37
N GLY A 241 -22.10 -13.40 -16.72
CA GLY A 241 -21.41 -14.49 -17.43
C GLY A 241 -21.79 -14.53 -18.92
N GLY A 242 -20.78 -14.52 -19.81
CA GLY A 242 -20.93 -14.64 -21.27
C GLY A 242 -20.54 -13.38 -22.04
N GLY A 243 -19.71 -13.55 -23.09
CA GLY A 243 -19.23 -12.47 -23.97
C GLY A 243 -17.76 -12.05 -23.75
N GLU A 244 -17.25 -11.17 -24.63
CA GLU A 244 -15.95 -10.50 -24.44
C GLU A 244 -15.96 -9.72 -23.12
N MET A 245 -14.83 -9.75 -22.39
CA MET A 245 -14.71 -9.07 -21.10
C MET A 245 -14.88 -7.56 -21.30
N LYS A 246 -15.80 -6.94 -20.57
CA LYS A 246 -15.84 -5.48 -20.43
C LYS A 246 -15.25 -5.07 -19.09
N LEU A 247 -14.63 -3.90 -19.06
CA LEU A 247 -14.04 -3.37 -17.85
C LEU A 247 -15.08 -3.10 -16.75
N GLU A 248 -16.27 -2.65 -17.14
CA GLU A 248 -17.39 -2.36 -16.24
C GLU A 248 -17.86 -3.60 -15.47
N ASP A 249 -17.75 -4.78 -16.07
CA ASP A 249 -18.12 -6.06 -15.47
C ASP A 249 -17.11 -6.55 -14.42
N LEU A 250 -15.90 -5.97 -14.39
CA LEU A 250 -14.85 -6.32 -13.43
C LEU A 250 -15.11 -5.67 -12.06
N ARG A 251 -15.09 -6.51 -11.02
CA ARG A 251 -15.12 -6.04 -9.64
C ARG A 251 -13.82 -5.31 -9.30
N ALA A 252 -13.89 -4.27 -8.47
CA ALA A 252 -12.71 -3.47 -8.08
C ALA A 252 -11.59 -4.30 -7.45
N ILE A 253 -11.92 -5.31 -6.63
CA ILE A 253 -10.91 -6.21 -6.04
C ILE A 253 -10.13 -6.92 -7.14
N SER A 254 -10.82 -7.53 -8.11
CA SER A 254 -10.18 -8.28 -9.19
C SER A 254 -9.34 -7.38 -10.10
N PHE A 255 -9.85 -6.19 -10.43
CA PHE A 255 -9.12 -5.18 -11.18
C PHE A 255 -7.83 -4.77 -10.47
N VAL A 256 -7.91 -4.40 -9.19
CA VAL A 256 -6.74 -3.96 -8.42
C VAL A 256 -5.74 -5.09 -8.22
N THR A 257 -6.20 -6.32 -7.95
CA THR A 257 -5.32 -7.49 -7.80
C THR A 257 -4.56 -7.78 -9.10
N ALA A 258 -5.23 -7.74 -10.26
CA ALA A 258 -4.60 -7.95 -11.56
C ALA A 258 -3.45 -6.95 -11.80
N TRP A 259 -3.69 -5.65 -11.60
CA TRP A 259 -2.66 -4.62 -11.72
C TRP A 259 -1.56 -4.71 -10.66
N SER A 260 -1.92 -5.05 -9.43
CA SER A 260 -0.94 -5.20 -8.34
C SER A 260 0.02 -6.37 -8.59
N MET A 261 -0.47 -7.45 -9.23
CA MET A 261 0.33 -8.62 -9.58
C MET A 261 1.15 -8.41 -10.86
N LEU A 262 0.70 -7.56 -11.78
CA LEU A 262 1.47 -7.17 -12.97
C LEU A 262 2.84 -6.58 -12.61
N LYS A 263 2.94 -5.89 -11.46
CA LYS A 263 4.20 -5.32 -10.95
C LYS A 263 5.01 -4.59 -12.02
N GLN A 264 4.33 -3.93 -12.96
CA GLN A 264 4.96 -3.35 -14.14
C GLN A 264 5.84 -2.16 -13.76
N ASN A 265 7.13 -2.49 -13.60
CA ASN A 265 8.28 -1.59 -13.62
C ASN A 265 9.44 -2.22 -14.41
N VAL A 266 9.17 -3.19 -15.29
CA VAL A 266 10.20 -3.85 -16.09
C VAL A 266 9.70 -4.06 -17.52
N PRO A 267 10.36 -3.50 -18.55
CA PRO A 267 10.33 -4.09 -19.88
C PRO A 267 11.10 -5.41 -19.81
N GLY A 268 10.41 -6.56 -19.95
CA GLY A 268 11.05 -7.89 -19.97
C GLY A 268 10.44 -8.95 -19.06
N PHE A 269 9.12 -8.93 -18.81
CA PHE A 269 8.47 -10.07 -18.15
C PHE A 269 8.43 -11.29 -19.09
N GLU A 270 9.24 -12.32 -18.79
CA GLU A 270 9.19 -13.63 -19.45
C GLU A 270 8.36 -14.61 -18.60
N GLU A 271 7.08 -14.75 -18.98
CA GLU A 271 6.14 -15.68 -18.34
C GLU A 271 6.67 -17.13 -18.26
N PRO A 272 7.28 -17.72 -19.32
CA PRO A 272 7.77 -19.11 -19.25
C PRO A 272 8.89 -19.28 -18.21
N SER A 273 9.82 -18.33 -18.14
CA SER A 273 10.92 -18.32 -17.18
C SER A 273 10.41 -18.19 -15.74
N PHE A 274 9.39 -17.35 -15.52
CA PHE A 274 8.74 -17.18 -14.22
C PHE A 274 8.01 -18.45 -13.76
N VAL A 275 7.22 -19.08 -14.64
CA VAL A 275 6.48 -20.32 -14.37
C VAL A 275 7.45 -21.48 -14.12
N HIS A 276 8.44 -21.67 -14.98
CA HIS A 276 9.47 -22.71 -14.83
C HIS A 276 10.23 -22.58 -13.50
N THR A 277 10.60 -21.35 -13.12
CA THR A 277 11.30 -21.10 -11.85
C THR A 277 10.42 -21.40 -10.63
N HIS A 278 9.10 -21.23 -10.72
CA HIS A 278 8.18 -21.56 -9.61
C HIS A 278 7.82 -23.04 -9.56
N GLU A 279 7.67 -23.70 -10.71
CA GLU A 279 7.28 -25.10 -10.80
C GLU A 279 8.46 -26.07 -10.59
N SER A 280 9.68 -25.66 -10.93
CA SER A 280 10.89 -26.49 -10.76
C SER A 280 11.23 -26.78 -9.30
N GLY A 281 10.79 -25.92 -8.36
CA GLY A 281 11.17 -26.02 -6.95
C GLY A 281 12.66 -25.77 -6.69
N GLU A 282 13.40 -25.28 -7.69
CA GLU A 282 14.86 -25.12 -7.61
C GLU A 282 15.25 -23.99 -6.65
N GLN A 283 15.86 -24.36 -5.53
CA GLN A 283 16.32 -23.41 -4.52
C GLN A 283 17.72 -22.90 -4.88
N VAL A 284 17.77 -21.83 -5.68
CA VAL A 284 19.03 -21.12 -5.94
C VAL A 284 19.52 -20.46 -4.65
N VAL A 285 20.70 -20.85 -4.17
CA VAL A 285 21.31 -20.30 -2.97
C VAL A 285 22.62 -19.61 -3.32
N SER A 286 22.78 -18.39 -2.82
CA SER A 286 24.00 -17.62 -3.02
C SER A 286 24.51 -17.03 -1.70
N ILE A 287 25.83 -16.91 -1.63
CA ILE A 287 26.54 -16.29 -0.53
C ILE A 287 27.51 -15.24 -1.06
N ARG A 288 27.84 -14.28 -0.19
CA ARG A 288 28.93 -13.34 -0.43
C ARG A 288 29.99 -13.50 0.63
N THR A 289 31.22 -13.70 0.21
CA THR A 289 32.36 -13.84 1.11
C THR A 289 32.87 -12.51 1.62
N ASN A 290 33.44 -12.52 2.82
CA ASN A 290 34.17 -11.40 3.39
C ASN A 290 35.65 -11.51 2.98
N PRO A 291 36.13 -10.69 2.03
CA PRO A 291 37.48 -10.82 1.50
C PRO A 291 38.56 -10.58 2.56
N ALA A 292 38.26 -9.88 3.66
CA ALA A 292 39.20 -9.62 4.74
C ALA A 292 39.36 -10.81 5.71
N LYS A 293 38.41 -11.75 5.72
CA LYS A 293 38.36 -12.86 6.70
C LYS A 293 38.40 -14.24 6.09
N PHE A 294 38.10 -14.37 4.81
CA PHE A 294 37.74 -15.66 4.24
C PHE A 294 38.06 -15.78 2.77
N ASN A 295 38.66 -16.91 2.40
CA ASN A 295 38.86 -17.32 1.03
C ASN A 295 38.02 -18.59 0.77
N ILE A 296 37.07 -18.49 -0.17
CA ILE A 296 36.15 -19.59 -0.48
C ILE A 296 36.88 -20.80 -1.08
N ALA A 297 38.05 -20.62 -1.69
CA ALA A 297 38.82 -21.74 -2.25
C ALA A 297 39.29 -22.74 -1.17
N SER A 298 39.29 -22.32 0.10
CA SER A 298 39.70 -23.14 1.25
C SER A 298 38.51 -23.57 2.12
N SER A 299 37.28 -23.49 1.60
CA SER A 299 36.07 -23.77 2.37
C SER A 299 35.42 -25.12 2.09
N HIS A 300 34.47 -25.50 2.94
CA HIS A 300 33.64 -26.68 2.80
C HIS A 300 32.42 -26.48 1.86
N PHE A 301 32.34 -25.35 1.16
CA PHE A 301 31.20 -25.03 0.31
C PHE A 301 31.38 -25.68 -1.07
N ASP A 302 30.34 -26.36 -1.55
CA ASP A 302 30.26 -26.82 -2.93
C ASP A 302 29.78 -25.68 -3.83
N VAL A 303 30.73 -24.92 -4.35
CA VAL A 303 30.48 -23.76 -5.23
C VAL A 303 30.10 -24.26 -6.61
N GLU A 304 28.97 -23.78 -7.10
CA GLU A 304 28.51 -24.07 -8.46
C GLU A 304 29.18 -23.14 -9.47
N GLU A 305 28.96 -21.84 -9.28
CA GLU A 305 29.53 -20.80 -10.13
C GLU A 305 29.69 -19.47 -9.38
N LYS A 306 30.46 -18.55 -9.96
CA LYS A 306 30.64 -17.21 -9.43
C LYS A 306 29.52 -16.29 -9.93
N VAL A 307 28.98 -15.44 -9.06
CA VAL A 307 28.02 -14.40 -9.45
C VAL A 307 28.73 -13.38 -10.34
N GLN A 308 28.33 -13.29 -11.61
CA GLN A 308 29.07 -12.53 -12.63
C GLN A 308 29.24 -11.04 -12.30
N TRP A 309 28.26 -10.43 -11.63
CA TRP A 309 28.26 -9.01 -11.28
C TRP A 309 28.78 -8.73 -9.85
N SER A 310 29.34 -9.72 -9.16
CA SER A 310 29.87 -9.58 -7.79
C SER A 310 31.27 -10.16 -7.68
N SER A 311 32.21 -9.37 -7.18
CA SER A 311 33.61 -9.78 -7.00
C SER A 311 33.78 -10.91 -5.99
N CYS A 312 32.91 -10.96 -4.97
CA CYS A 312 32.96 -11.89 -3.84
C CYS A 312 31.71 -12.76 -3.70
N GLY A 313 30.83 -12.79 -4.71
CA GLY A 313 29.57 -13.53 -4.72
C GLY A 313 29.67 -14.90 -5.40
N TYR A 314 29.04 -15.91 -4.82
CA TYR A 314 29.08 -17.29 -5.30
C TYR A 314 27.71 -17.97 -5.16
N TYR A 315 27.32 -18.74 -6.17
CA TYR A 315 26.20 -19.68 -6.10
C TYR A 315 26.68 -21.01 -5.53
N LEU A 316 25.83 -21.66 -4.73
CA LEU A 316 26.10 -22.94 -4.11
C LEU A 316 25.18 -24.00 -4.73
N LYS A 317 25.71 -25.20 -5.01
CA LYS A 317 24.91 -26.31 -5.56
C LYS A 317 23.81 -26.78 -4.62
N GLN A 318 24.00 -26.57 -3.32
CA GLN A 318 23.08 -26.99 -2.28
C GLN A 318 23.08 -26.00 -1.12
N ARG A 319 21.95 -25.89 -0.43
CA ARG A 319 21.79 -25.03 0.75
C ARG A 319 22.37 -25.72 2.00
N PRO A 320 23.49 -25.25 2.57
CA PRO A 320 23.97 -25.78 3.84
C PRO A 320 23.18 -25.20 5.01
N SER A 321 23.35 -25.82 6.18
CA SER A 321 22.84 -25.27 7.44
C SER A 321 23.72 -24.09 7.90
N PHE A 322 23.37 -22.89 7.44
CA PHE A 322 24.10 -21.65 7.75
C PHE A 322 24.14 -21.33 9.24
N THR A 323 23.05 -21.60 9.97
CA THR A 323 22.94 -21.25 11.40
C THR A 323 23.87 -22.07 12.28
N THR A 324 24.30 -23.24 11.83
CA THR A 324 25.23 -24.12 12.55
C THR A 324 26.68 -23.95 12.12
N ASP A 325 26.94 -23.17 11.07
CA ASP A 325 28.28 -22.99 10.53
C ASP A 325 29.08 -21.94 11.34
N PRO A 326 30.22 -22.29 11.95
CA PRO A 326 31.07 -21.34 12.66
C PRO A 326 31.54 -20.17 11.79
N LEU A 327 31.76 -20.39 10.49
CA LEU A 327 32.23 -19.35 9.56
C LEU A 327 31.17 -18.25 9.37
N PHE A 328 29.88 -18.60 9.42
CA PHE A 328 28.80 -17.62 9.41
C PHE A 328 28.87 -16.69 10.63
N HIS A 329 29.05 -17.28 11.83
CA HIS A 329 29.12 -16.52 13.08
C HIS A 329 30.39 -15.69 13.21
N ALA A 330 31.48 -16.10 12.57
CA ALA A 330 32.74 -15.35 12.47
C ALA A 330 32.68 -14.18 11.46
N GLY A 331 31.59 -14.06 10.67
CA GLY A 331 31.43 -13.05 9.64
C GLY A 331 32.31 -13.28 8.41
N CYS A 332 32.65 -14.54 8.12
CA CYS A 332 33.43 -14.93 6.94
C CYS A 332 32.62 -14.86 5.63
N TYR A 333 31.29 -14.93 5.72
CA TYR A 333 30.39 -14.74 4.58
C TYR A 333 29.00 -14.28 5.05
N TYR A 334 28.19 -13.81 4.10
CA TYR A 334 26.82 -13.36 4.30
C TYR A 334 25.91 -14.11 3.31
N VAL A 335 24.78 -14.64 3.80
CA VAL A 335 23.76 -15.25 2.94
C VAL A 335 22.97 -14.13 2.26
N GLN A 336 23.15 -13.99 0.95
CA GLN A 336 22.65 -12.83 0.20
C GLN A 336 22.23 -13.27 -1.19
N GLU A 337 21.03 -12.86 -1.62
CA GLU A 337 20.54 -13.09 -2.98
C GLU A 337 21.49 -12.45 -4.00
N ALA A 338 21.88 -13.22 -5.03
CA ALA A 338 22.79 -12.78 -6.07
C ALA A 338 22.32 -11.47 -6.72
N SER A 339 21.03 -11.31 -7.01
CA SER A 339 20.46 -10.08 -7.57
C SER A 339 20.76 -8.84 -6.71
N SER A 340 20.71 -8.96 -5.38
CA SER A 340 21.02 -7.85 -4.47
C SER A 340 22.51 -7.49 -4.43
N MET A 341 23.39 -8.38 -4.91
CA MET A 341 24.84 -8.09 -5.04
C MET A 341 25.15 -7.18 -6.22
N PHE A 342 24.18 -6.89 -7.10
CA PHE A 342 24.32 -5.91 -8.19
C PHE A 342 24.64 -4.50 -7.67
N LEU A 343 24.40 -4.24 -6.38
CA LEU A 343 24.86 -3.04 -5.68
C LEU A 343 26.35 -2.74 -5.93
N GLU A 344 27.20 -3.76 -6.10
CA GLU A 344 28.62 -3.58 -6.45
C GLU A 344 28.78 -2.74 -7.72
N GLN A 345 28.04 -3.09 -8.77
CA GLN A 345 28.15 -2.44 -10.07
C GLN A 345 27.59 -1.03 -10.03
N ALA A 346 26.47 -0.84 -9.32
CA ALA A 346 25.90 0.48 -9.10
C ALA A 346 26.90 1.42 -8.40
N LEU A 347 27.57 0.94 -7.35
CA LEU A 347 28.58 1.74 -6.63
C LEU A 347 29.79 2.06 -7.49
N LYS A 348 30.37 1.05 -8.16
CA LYS A 348 31.54 1.22 -9.04
C LYS A 348 31.31 2.22 -10.17
N GLN A 349 30.07 2.33 -10.65
CA GLN A 349 29.70 3.28 -11.70
C GLN A 349 29.35 4.68 -11.17
N SER A 350 29.02 4.79 -9.87
CA SER A 350 28.56 6.04 -9.28
C SER A 350 29.70 6.84 -8.65
N VAL A 351 30.72 6.18 -8.10
CA VAL A 351 31.82 6.84 -7.37
C VAL A 351 33.15 6.10 -7.51
N ASP A 352 34.24 6.85 -7.33
CA ASP A 352 35.59 6.28 -7.25
C ASP A 352 35.84 5.67 -5.87
N LEU A 353 35.66 4.35 -5.78
CA LEU A 353 35.86 3.56 -4.57
C LEU A 353 37.32 3.48 -4.09
N THR A 354 38.29 3.95 -4.89
CA THR A 354 39.70 4.00 -4.48
C THR A 354 40.01 5.20 -3.58
N THR A 355 39.13 6.19 -3.55
CA THR A 355 39.26 7.38 -2.70
C THR A 355 38.44 7.25 -1.41
N PRO A 356 38.77 8.01 -0.34
CA PRO A 356 37.93 8.09 0.85
C PRO A 356 36.59 8.76 0.52
N ILE A 357 35.49 8.04 0.77
CA ILE A 357 34.12 8.53 0.52
C ILE A 357 33.23 8.37 1.75
N LYS A 358 32.12 9.11 1.81
CA LYS A 358 31.08 9.02 2.84
C LYS A 358 29.82 8.44 2.25
N VAL A 359 29.42 7.26 2.73
CA VAL A 359 28.26 6.53 2.24
C VAL A 359 27.20 6.44 3.33
N LEU A 360 25.94 6.67 2.96
CA LEU A 360 24.76 6.40 3.79
C LEU A 360 23.96 5.24 3.22
N ASP A 361 23.87 4.13 3.95
CA ASP A 361 22.87 3.09 3.69
C ASP A 361 21.63 3.41 4.54
N LEU A 362 20.60 3.97 3.90
CA LEU A 362 19.44 4.54 4.60
C LEU A 362 18.49 3.47 5.16
N CYS A 363 18.52 2.27 4.56
CA CYS A 363 17.65 1.12 4.84
C CYS A 363 18.51 -0.15 5.07
N ALA A 364 19.38 -0.07 6.08
CA ALA A 364 20.52 -0.96 6.21
C ALA A 364 20.18 -2.35 6.77
N ALA A 365 19.16 -2.50 7.62
CA ALA A 365 18.93 -3.80 8.26
C ALA A 365 18.41 -4.86 7.26
N PRO A 366 18.82 -6.13 7.42
CA PRO A 366 19.64 -6.68 8.50
C PRO A 366 21.17 -6.50 8.34
N GLY A 367 21.65 -5.86 7.28
CA GLY A 367 23.08 -5.53 7.11
C GLY A 367 23.73 -6.06 5.82
N GLY A 368 23.00 -6.81 4.98
CA GLY A 368 23.58 -7.39 3.75
C GLY A 368 24.17 -6.35 2.78
N LYS A 369 23.47 -5.22 2.57
CA LYS A 369 23.96 -4.11 1.74
C LYS A 369 25.10 -3.38 2.41
N SER A 370 24.94 -2.97 3.67
CA SER A 370 26.00 -2.28 4.43
C SER A 370 27.31 -3.07 4.50
N THR A 371 27.25 -4.39 4.75
CA THR A 371 28.45 -5.24 4.74
C THR A 371 29.04 -5.39 3.32
N HIS A 372 28.22 -5.24 2.27
CA HIS A 372 28.66 -5.23 0.89
C HIS A 372 29.42 -3.95 0.55
N ILE A 373 28.83 -2.80 0.86
CA ILE A 373 29.45 -1.49 0.74
C ILE A 373 30.77 -1.46 1.51
N GLN A 374 30.78 -1.94 2.76
CA GLN A 374 31.98 -1.97 3.61
C GLN A 374 33.13 -2.76 2.97
N SER A 375 32.84 -3.86 2.26
CA SER A 375 33.87 -4.66 1.58
C SER A 375 34.40 -4.01 0.30
N LEU A 376 33.76 -2.95 -0.20
CA LEU A 376 34.12 -2.28 -1.45
C LEU A 376 34.81 -0.92 -1.23
N ILE A 377 34.45 -0.20 -0.17
CA ILE A 377 35.00 1.13 0.13
C ILE A 377 36.37 1.05 0.81
N SER A 378 37.19 2.10 0.67
CA SER A 378 38.48 2.21 1.34
C SER A 378 38.34 2.27 2.87
N ALA A 379 39.39 1.87 3.61
CA ALA A 379 39.39 1.88 5.08
C ALA A 379 39.23 3.30 5.67
N ASP A 380 39.64 4.32 4.91
CA ASP A 380 39.51 5.74 5.28
C ASP A 380 38.13 6.33 4.94
N SER A 381 37.27 5.59 4.23
CA SER A 381 35.88 5.97 3.96
C SER A 381 35.04 5.91 5.23
N LEU A 382 33.87 6.57 5.24
CA LEU A 382 32.87 6.45 6.30
C LEU A 382 31.61 5.77 5.76
N LEU A 383 31.13 4.73 6.42
CA LEU A 383 29.81 4.16 6.18
C LEU A 383 28.88 4.42 7.35
N VAL A 384 27.74 5.07 7.08
CA VAL A 384 26.64 5.22 8.04
C VAL A 384 25.51 4.28 7.64
N SER A 385 25.21 3.31 8.49
CA SER A 385 24.17 2.30 8.29
C SER A 385 22.97 2.62 9.17
N ASN A 386 21.89 3.11 8.57
CA ASN A 386 20.68 3.51 9.27
C ASN A 386 19.57 2.45 9.20
N GLU A 387 18.88 2.25 10.31
CA GLU A 387 17.63 1.48 10.36
C GLU A 387 16.63 2.23 11.24
N VAL A 388 15.46 2.57 10.70
CA VAL A 388 14.44 3.32 11.44
C VAL A 388 13.75 2.46 12.52
N ILE A 389 13.61 1.15 12.30
CA ILE A 389 12.93 0.24 13.22
C ILE A 389 13.91 -0.21 14.32
N LYS A 390 13.68 0.27 15.54
CA LYS A 390 14.54 0.01 16.71
C LYS A 390 14.85 -1.47 16.94
N ALA A 391 13.85 -2.35 16.78
CA ALA A 391 14.02 -3.80 16.96
C ALA A 391 15.00 -4.43 15.94
N ARG A 392 15.12 -3.86 14.73
CA ARG A 392 16.00 -4.36 13.66
C ARG A 392 17.41 -3.77 13.71
N ALA A 393 17.56 -2.59 14.33
CA ALA A 393 18.86 -1.93 14.49
C ALA A 393 19.85 -2.78 15.32
N GLY A 394 19.37 -3.56 16.28
CA GLY A 394 20.20 -4.50 17.05
C GLY A 394 20.83 -5.59 16.19
N ILE A 395 20.05 -6.18 15.27
CA ILE A 395 20.52 -7.21 14.33
C ILE A 395 21.54 -6.61 13.37
N LEU A 396 21.26 -5.43 12.82
CA LEU A 396 22.19 -4.69 11.97
C LEU A 396 23.53 -4.48 12.69
N LYS A 397 23.51 -3.95 13.92
CA LYS A 397 24.72 -3.75 14.72
C LYS A 397 25.51 -5.04 14.90
N GLN A 398 24.84 -6.14 15.26
CA GLN A 398 25.51 -7.43 15.43
C GLN A 398 26.18 -7.90 14.14
N ASN A 399 25.49 -7.79 12.99
CA ASN A 399 26.05 -8.21 11.70
C ASN A 399 27.22 -7.34 11.25
N ILE A 400 27.16 -6.01 11.47
CA ILE A 400 28.29 -5.11 11.19
C ILE A 400 29.50 -5.45 12.07
N VAL A 401 29.30 -5.68 13.37
CA VAL A 401 30.37 -6.07 14.30
C VAL A 401 30.99 -7.41 13.89
N LYS A 402 30.15 -8.41 13.56
CA LYS A 402 30.62 -9.71 13.04
C LYS A 402 31.40 -9.55 11.74
N TRP A 403 30.99 -8.65 10.84
CA TRP A 403 31.68 -8.41 9.58
C TRP A 403 33.06 -7.76 9.77
N GLY A 404 33.17 -6.82 10.72
CA GLY A 404 34.46 -6.36 11.26
C GLY A 404 35.06 -5.09 10.64
N GLY A 405 34.26 -4.16 10.13
CA GLY A 405 34.73 -2.86 9.66
C GLY A 405 34.87 -1.82 10.78
N SER A 406 36.01 -1.14 10.88
CA SER A 406 36.24 -0.05 11.86
C SER A 406 35.59 1.27 11.47
N ASN A 407 35.22 1.42 10.21
CA ASN A 407 34.74 2.66 9.61
C ASN A 407 33.21 2.69 9.39
N VAL A 408 32.47 1.91 10.18
CA VAL A 408 31.02 1.79 10.08
C VAL A 408 30.33 2.32 11.35
N ILE A 409 29.38 3.23 11.17
CA ILE A 409 28.52 3.75 12.23
C ILE A 409 27.11 3.23 12.01
N VAL A 410 26.52 2.60 13.03
CA VAL A 410 25.12 2.15 13.00
C VAL A 410 24.24 3.17 13.71
N THR A 411 23.20 3.64 13.02
CA THR A 411 22.25 4.62 13.56
C THR A 411 20.82 4.07 13.58
N ASN A 412 20.01 4.56 14.52
CA ASN A 412 18.57 4.31 14.58
C ASN A 412 17.83 5.65 14.53
N ASN A 413 17.79 6.25 13.34
CA ASN A 413 17.19 7.56 13.12
C ASN A 413 16.08 7.48 12.06
N ASP A 414 15.13 8.41 12.17
CA ASP A 414 14.21 8.69 11.07
C ASP A 414 15.02 9.24 9.88
N PRO A 415 14.78 8.76 8.64
CA PRO A 415 15.45 9.29 7.45
C PRO A 415 15.43 10.82 7.34
N GLN A 416 14.37 11.49 7.82
CA GLN A 416 14.28 12.95 7.81
C GLN A 416 15.37 13.64 8.63
N HIS A 417 15.94 12.99 9.65
CA HIS A 417 17.00 13.58 10.45
C HIS A 417 18.29 13.84 9.65
N PHE A 418 18.51 13.08 8.58
CA PHE A 418 19.66 13.27 7.69
C PHE A 418 19.50 14.46 6.74
N SER A 419 18.30 15.05 6.61
CA SER A 419 18.07 16.25 5.78
C SER A 419 18.94 17.45 6.18
N ARG A 420 19.38 17.51 7.45
CA ARG A 420 20.29 18.55 7.96
C ARG A 420 21.74 18.38 7.49
N LEU A 421 22.06 17.28 6.82
CA LEU A 421 23.39 16.91 6.33
C LEU A 421 23.47 16.99 4.81
N GLU A 422 22.81 17.99 4.22
CA GLU A 422 22.83 18.21 2.78
C GLU A 422 24.28 18.32 2.26
N GLY A 423 24.60 17.58 1.20
CA GLY A 423 25.95 17.54 0.63
C GLY A 423 27.01 16.82 1.47
N PHE A 424 26.66 16.21 2.61
CA PHE A 424 27.63 15.52 3.46
C PHE A 424 28.03 14.14 2.94
N PHE A 425 27.09 13.40 2.35
CA PHE A 425 27.32 12.05 1.82
C PHE A 425 27.57 12.11 0.31
N ASP A 426 28.61 11.42 -0.13
CA ASP A 426 28.94 11.28 -1.55
C ASP A 426 27.98 10.28 -2.24
N VAL A 427 27.51 9.27 -1.48
CA VAL A 427 26.55 8.27 -1.96
C VAL A 427 25.49 8.00 -0.90
N ILE A 428 24.23 7.94 -1.33
CA ILE A 428 23.12 7.45 -0.51
C ILE A 428 22.53 6.21 -1.20
N VAL A 429 22.59 5.07 -0.50
CA VAL A 429 21.96 3.82 -0.92
C VAL A 429 20.61 3.72 -0.25
N VAL A 430 19.55 3.58 -1.05
CA VAL A 430 18.18 3.40 -0.57
C VAL A 430 17.63 2.11 -1.16
N ASP A 431 17.28 1.18 -0.29
CA ASP A 431 16.48 0.02 -0.64
C ASP A 431 15.01 0.38 -0.48
N ALA A 432 14.47 0.99 -1.53
CA ALA A 432 13.06 1.31 -1.61
C ALA A 432 12.25 0.01 -1.68
N PRO A 433 11.07 -0.07 -1.04
CA PRO A 433 10.28 -1.29 -0.98
C PRO A 433 10.07 -1.87 -2.39
N CYS A 434 10.72 -3.00 -2.66
CA CYS A 434 10.54 -3.75 -3.88
C CYS A 434 9.26 -4.59 -3.80
N SER A 435 8.86 -5.19 -4.92
CA SER A 435 7.62 -5.95 -5.04
C SER A 435 7.52 -7.19 -4.12
N GLY A 436 8.58 -7.51 -3.35
CA GLY A 436 8.63 -8.64 -2.41
C GLY A 436 8.70 -10.02 -3.08
N SER A 437 8.91 -10.10 -4.40
CA SER A 437 8.87 -11.36 -5.15
C SER A 437 9.91 -12.40 -4.71
N GLY A 438 11.06 -11.96 -4.20
CA GLY A 438 12.08 -12.86 -3.66
C GLY A 438 11.70 -13.57 -2.35
N LEU A 439 10.60 -13.17 -1.70
CA LEU A 439 10.12 -13.80 -0.46
C LEU A 439 9.17 -14.98 -0.72
N PHE A 440 8.67 -15.16 -1.94
CA PHE A 440 7.75 -16.25 -2.30
C PHE A 440 8.42 -17.64 -2.33
N ARG A 441 9.75 -17.71 -2.23
CA ARG A 441 10.53 -18.96 -2.26
C ARG A 441 10.74 -19.62 -0.89
N ARG A 442 10.20 -19.05 0.21
CA ARG A 442 10.66 -19.38 1.56
C ARG A 442 9.85 -20.42 2.32
N ASP A 443 8.66 -20.79 1.85
CA ASP A 443 7.83 -21.79 2.52
C ASP A 443 7.39 -22.86 1.51
N ASP A 444 7.60 -24.13 1.86
CA ASP A 444 6.95 -25.25 1.19
C ASP A 444 5.44 -25.18 1.52
N ALA A 445 4.60 -25.32 0.49
CA ALA A 445 3.15 -25.24 0.58
C ALA A 445 2.52 -26.37 1.40
#